data_AF-A0A3D1DNP0-F1
#
_entry.id   AF-A0A3D1DNP0-F1
#
_cell.length_a   1.000
_cell.length_b   1.000
_cell.length_c   1.000
_cell.angle_alpha   90.00
_cell.angle_beta   90.00
_cell.angle_gamma   90.00
#
_symmetry.space_group_name_H-M   'P 1'
#
loop_
_entity.id
_entity.type
_entity.pdbx_description
1 polymer ?
#
loop_
_entity_poly.entity_id
_entity_poly.type
_entity_poly.pdbx_seq_one_letter_code
_entity_poly.pdbx_strand_id
1 'polypeptide(L)'
;MPASFIGSQRVVPTMSPYASTVVVIVGLAATAYAAPPAGGTDAAPAALIDPEVFRPVLVPEGSLISRGIRAGESEAYYRVLDHARRVDPVTLRRAAARFLASRQKVSGSAAVRRLPAEEFPVFVDLYENVRSPEVYLGKPVTLRGHLRKLVEMPAGENPHDIQTLYEAWLFTSDSQQHPTVLVMTSVPPGLLEEVRRLKAANRPVLVNGVSGSGYFFKMYGYPAADAYRFAPLVLGGRLEWAAPRPGDLDRSLPVVLAAGVVVFGLPIGWFVWRNRSEDRRRRKRRAAGVPESFAWESDAEETRAVEVRESVEVVEET
;
A
#
# COMPACT_ATOMS: atom_id res chain seq x y z
N MET A 1 -56.81 16.90 -35.05
CA MET A 1 -56.32 17.47 -36.33
C MET A 1 -55.86 18.89 -36.09
N PRO A 2 -54.85 19.43 -36.79
CA PRO A 2 -53.83 18.83 -37.68
C PRO A 2 -52.40 19.11 -37.12
N ALA A 3 -51.23 18.77 -37.66
CA ALA A 3 -50.68 17.98 -38.76
C ALA A 3 -49.21 17.74 -38.33
N SER A 4 -48.70 16.52 -38.32
CA SER A 4 -47.84 15.95 -39.37
C SER A 4 -46.72 16.89 -39.85
N PHE A 5 -45.47 16.59 -39.47
CA PHE A 5 -44.35 16.67 -40.42
C PHE A 5 -43.29 15.61 -40.11
N ILE A 6 -42.97 14.88 -41.18
CA ILE A 6 -42.06 13.73 -41.28
C ILE A 6 -40.67 14.27 -41.61
N GLY A 7 -39.65 13.84 -40.86
CA GLY A 7 -38.25 14.19 -41.08
C GLY A 7 -37.37 12.96 -40.96
N SER A 8 -37.36 12.14 -42.00
CA SER A 8 -36.48 10.98 -42.17
C SER A 8 -35.02 11.45 -42.28
N GLN A 9 -34.20 11.22 -41.26
CA GLN A 9 -32.74 11.20 -41.42
C GLN A 9 -32.25 9.75 -41.52
N ARG A 10 -31.73 9.41 -42.71
CA ARG A 10 -30.97 8.19 -42.95
C ARG A 10 -29.63 8.30 -42.23
N VAL A 11 -29.42 7.43 -41.25
CA VAL A 11 -28.11 7.23 -40.62
C VAL A 11 -27.24 6.44 -41.60
N VAL A 12 -26.16 7.05 -42.07
CA VAL A 12 -25.09 6.40 -42.83
C VAL A 12 -24.19 5.67 -41.82
N PRO A 13 -23.90 4.36 -41.97
CA PRO A 13 -22.96 3.69 -41.08
C PRO A 13 -21.53 3.94 -41.58
N THR A 14 -20.82 4.86 -40.96
CA THR A 14 -19.35 4.94 -41.09
C THR A 14 -18.73 3.91 -40.15
N MET A 15 -18.23 2.83 -40.75
CA MET A 15 -17.37 1.84 -40.10
C MET A 15 -16.12 2.53 -39.52
N SER A 16 -15.97 2.45 -38.20
CA SER A 16 -14.73 2.75 -37.47
C SER A 16 -14.02 1.43 -37.15
N PRO A 17 -12.75 1.23 -37.54
CA PRO A 17 -11.95 0.12 -37.04
C PRO A 17 -10.90 0.66 -36.07
N TYR A 18 -11.34 1.06 -34.87
CA TYR A 18 -10.45 1.10 -33.71
C TYR A 18 -10.96 0.07 -32.70
N ALA A 19 -10.49 -1.16 -32.88
CA ALA A 19 -10.58 -2.18 -31.86
C ALA A 19 -9.71 -1.74 -30.67
N SER A 20 -10.33 -1.10 -29.69
CA SER A 20 -9.77 -0.92 -28.36
C SER A 20 -9.72 -2.28 -27.69
N THR A 21 -8.59 -2.97 -27.81
CA THR A 21 -8.32 -4.17 -27.01
C THR A 21 -8.04 -3.73 -25.58
N VAL A 22 -9.10 -3.68 -24.77
CA VAL A 22 -8.98 -3.59 -23.32
C VAL A 22 -8.59 -4.99 -22.82
N VAL A 23 -7.31 -5.21 -22.57
CA VAL A 23 -6.85 -6.40 -21.85
C VAL A 23 -7.10 -6.15 -20.37
N VAL A 24 -8.22 -6.65 -19.86
CA VAL A 24 -8.44 -6.76 -18.41
C VAL A 24 -7.65 -7.96 -17.93
N ILE A 25 -6.48 -7.73 -17.35
CA ILE A 25 -5.77 -8.77 -16.59
C ILE A 25 -6.38 -8.79 -15.18
N VAL A 26 -7.37 -9.66 -14.98
CA VAL A 26 -7.78 -10.10 -13.64
C VAL A 26 -6.83 -11.23 -13.23
N GLY A 27 -6.12 -11.05 -12.14
CA GLY A 27 -5.22 -12.09 -11.63
C GLY A 27 -4.59 -11.71 -10.28
N LEU A 28 -5.41 -11.31 -9.31
CA LEU A 28 -4.96 -11.23 -7.92
C LEU A 28 -4.97 -12.64 -7.34
N ALA A 29 -3.80 -13.27 -7.21
CA ALA A 29 -3.65 -14.50 -6.45
C ALA A 29 -3.78 -14.17 -4.96
N ALA A 30 -5.01 -14.20 -4.46
CA ALA A 30 -5.27 -14.26 -3.03
C ALA A 30 -4.70 -15.60 -2.52
N THR A 31 -3.60 -15.53 -1.78
CA THR A 31 -3.15 -16.66 -0.97
C THR A 31 -4.17 -16.84 0.15
N ALA A 32 -5.17 -17.66 -0.12
CA ALA A 32 -6.19 -18.04 0.85
C ALA A 32 -5.51 -18.78 2.01
N TYR A 33 -5.34 -18.08 3.13
CA TYR A 33 -5.09 -18.73 4.40
C TYR A 33 -6.38 -19.47 4.76
N ALA A 34 -6.33 -20.80 4.82
CA ALA A 34 -7.49 -21.61 5.16
C ALA A 34 -8.00 -21.20 6.55
N ALA A 35 -9.19 -20.60 6.58
CA ALA A 35 -9.90 -20.31 7.81
C ALA A 35 -10.17 -21.63 8.55
N PRO A 36 -9.81 -21.76 9.85
CA PRO A 36 -10.16 -22.94 10.62
C PRO A 36 -11.69 -23.07 10.72
N PRO A 37 -12.22 -24.30 10.84
CA PRO A 37 -13.66 -24.53 10.81
C PRO A 37 -14.39 -23.78 11.92
N ALA A 38 -15.46 -23.08 11.54
CA ALA A 38 -16.40 -22.46 12.45
C ALA A 38 -17.23 -23.55 13.13
N GLY A 39 -16.78 -24.01 14.30
CA GLY A 39 -17.53 -24.92 15.16
C GLY A 39 -17.11 -24.72 16.60
N GLY A 40 -18.03 -24.23 17.44
CA GLY A 40 -17.83 -24.10 18.88
C GLY A 40 -18.28 -22.75 19.45
N THR A 41 -19.46 -22.77 20.04
CA THR A 41 -20.13 -21.76 20.86
C THR A 41 -19.23 -21.34 22.05
N ASP A 42 -19.45 -20.11 22.53
CA ASP A 42 -18.77 -19.41 23.64
C ASP A 42 -17.31 -19.00 23.42
N ALA A 43 -17.01 -17.71 23.65
CA ALA A 43 -15.65 -17.23 23.88
C ALA A 43 -14.96 -18.25 24.79
N ALA A 44 -13.82 -18.82 24.39
CA ALA A 44 -13.15 -19.77 25.26
C ALA A 44 -12.84 -18.97 26.54
N PRO A 45 -13.42 -19.30 27.70
CA PRO A 45 -13.36 -18.44 28.89
C PRO A 45 -11.93 -18.11 29.30
N ALA A 46 -10.97 -18.95 28.88
CA ALA A 46 -9.54 -18.73 29.03
C ALA A 46 -8.99 -17.44 28.36
N ALA A 47 -9.59 -16.94 27.28
CA ALA A 47 -9.16 -15.72 26.58
C ALA A 47 -9.94 -14.46 27.03
N LEU A 48 -10.80 -14.58 28.03
CA LEU A 48 -11.45 -13.42 28.64
C LEU A 48 -10.66 -13.03 29.88
N ILE A 49 -10.41 -11.73 30.00
CA ILE A 49 -9.82 -11.12 31.18
C ILE A 49 -10.92 -10.40 31.96
N ASP A 50 -10.82 -10.48 33.29
CA ASP A 50 -11.74 -9.79 34.19
C ASP A 50 -11.79 -8.28 33.85
N PRO A 51 -12.96 -7.73 33.49
CA PRO A 51 -13.11 -6.32 33.16
C PRO A 51 -12.64 -5.36 34.26
N GLU A 52 -12.70 -5.76 35.53
CA GLU A 52 -12.27 -4.93 36.66
C GLU A 52 -10.77 -4.60 36.61
N VAL A 53 -9.96 -5.43 35.93
CA VAL A 53 -8.54 -5.15 35.69
C VAL A 53 -8.34 -3.82 34.95
N PHE A 54 -9.29 -3.42 34.11
CA PHE A 54 -9.18 -2.20 33.30
C PHE A 54 -9.77 -0.97 33.97
N ARG A 55 -10.39 -1.10 35.14
CA ARG A 55 -10.99 0.04 35.87
C ARG A 55 -9.99 1.19 36.09
N PRO A 56 -8.71 0.95 36.45
CA PRO A 56 -7.72 2.04 36.61
C PRO A 56 -7.32 2.72 35.29
N VAL A 57 -7.60 2.10 34.14
CA VAL A 57 -7.22 2.59 32.80
C VAL A 57 -8.15 3.69 32.32
N LEU A 58 -9.37 3.74 32.84
CA LEU A 58 -10.29 4.84 32.59
C LEU A 58 -9.75 6.14 33.23
N VAL A 59 -9.71 7.22 32.46
CA VAL A 59 -9.45 8.57 33.00
C VAL A 59 -10.78 9.19 33.47
N PRO A 60 -10.78 10.34 34.20
CA PRO A 60 -12.01 11.07 34.48
C PRO A 60 -12.83 11.29 33.21
N GLU A 61 -14.15 11.22 33.32
CA GLU A 61 -15.10 11.21 32.17
C GLU A 61 -15.10 9.92 31.33
N GLY A 62 -14.36 8.88 31.74
CA GLY A 62 -14.40 7.56 31.09
C GLY A 62 -13.57 7.46 29.81
N SER A 63 -12.71 8.44 29.50
CA SER A 63 -11.86 8.40 28.32
C SER A 63 -10.71 7.37 28.44
N LEU A 64 -10.30 6.82 27.29
CA LEU A 64 -9.15 5.90 27.14
C LEU A 64 -7.90 6.60 26.58
N ILE A 65 -7.82 7.92 26.65
CA ILE A 65 -6.73 8.69 26.05
C ILE A 65 -5.85 9.24 27.16
N SER A 66 -4.56 8.87 27.17
CA SER A 66 -3.60 9.44 28.11
C SER A 66 -2.19 9.56 27.52
N ARG A 67 -1.39 10.45 28.10
CA ARG A 67 0.06 10.54 27.82
C ARG A 67 0.77 9.42 28.58
N GLY A 68 1.37 8.47 27.87
CA GLY A 68 2.12 7.39 28.53
C GLY A 68 1.26 6.41 29.35
N ILE A 69 1.92 5.52 30.10
CA ILE A 69 1.33 4.69 31.16
C ILE A 69 1.38 5.47 32.47
N ARG A 70 0.25 5.60 33.18
CA ARG A 70 0.13 6.28 34.48
C ARG A 70 0.58 5.33 35.59
N ALA A 71 1.08 5.87 36.70
CA ALA A 71 1.50 5.06 37.84
C ALA A 71 0.39 4.12 38.35
N GLY A 72 -0.85 4.61 38.44
CA GLY A 72 -2.01 3.82 38.85
C GLY A 72 -2.47 2.75 37.85
N GLU A 73 -1.91 2.71 36.64
CA GLU A 73 -2.22 1.69 35.63
C GLU A 73 -1.20 0.55 35.63
N SER A 74 -0.10 0.66 36.38
CA SER A 74 1.01 -0.30 36.32
C SER A 74 0.56 -1.73 36.64
N GLU A 75 -0.24 -1.91 37.68
CA GLU A 75 -0.79 -3.22 38.05
C GLU A 75 -1.66 -3.80 36.92
N ALA A 76 -2.59 -3.01 36.39
CA ALA A 76 -3.44 -3.41 35.27
C ALA A 76 -2.61 -3.80 34.04
N TYR A 77 -1.61 -2.98 33.71
CA TYR A 77 -0.71 -3.17 32.59
C TYR A 77 0.02 -4.53 32.67
N TYR A 78 0.67 -4.82 33.80
CA TYR A 78 1.37 -6.09 33.97
C TYR A 78 0.43 -7.29 34.13
N ARG A 79 -0.75 -7.11 34.72
CA ARG A 79 -1.76 -8.18 34.85
C ARG A 79 -2.31 -8.60 33.48
N VAL A 80 -2.54 -7.64 32.58
CA VAL A 80 -2.95 -7.94 31.19
C VAL A 80 -1.83 -8.68 30.44
N LEU A 81 -0.58 -8.25 30.59
CA LEU A 81 0.57 -8.92 29.98
C LEU A 81 0.76 -10.35 30.52
N ASP A 82 0.64 -10.54 31.83
CA ASP A 82 0.71 -11.86 32.47
C ASP A 82 -0.40 -12.79 32.01
N HIS A 83 -1.62 -12.28 31.90
CA HIS A 83 -2.73 -13.04 31.35
C HIS A 83 -2.44 -13.40 29.88
N ALA A 84 -2.12 -12.42 29.03
CA ALA A 84 -1.90 -12.63 27.60
C ALA A 84 -0.75 -13.60 27.28
N ARG A 85 0.32 -13.66 28.10
CA ARG A 85 1.42 -14.62 27.92
C ARG A 85 1.05 -16.05 28.34
N ARG A 86 0.05 -16.23 29.21
CA ARG A 86 -0.41 -17.56 29.68
C ARG A 86 -1.51 -18.15 28.80
N VAL A 87 -2.27 -17.31 28.10
CA VAL A 87 -3.29 -17.78 27.15
C VAL A 87 -2.62 -18.41 25.94
N ASP A 88 -3.11 -19.59 25.53
CA ASP A 88 -2.68 -20.23 24.30
C ASP A 88 -2.87 -19.29 23.08
N PRO A 89 -1.82 -19.05 22.27
CA PRO A 89 -1.90 -18.09 21.16
C PRO A 89 -3.01 -18.39 20.14
N VAL A 90 -3.29 -19.67 19.86
CA VAL A 90 -4.35 -20.06 18.93
C VAL A 90 -5.72 -19.69 19.50
N THR A 91 -5.91 -19.91 20.79
CA THR A 91 -7.13 -19.56 21.53
C THR A 91 -7.35 -18.05 21.55
N LEU A 92 -6.32 -17.25 21.85
CA LEU A 92 -6.40 -15.79 21.83
C LEU A 92 -6.75 -15.26 20.42
N ARG A 93 -6.08 -15.77 19.38
CA ARG A 93 -6.36 -15.39 17.99
C ARG A 93 -7.78 -15.74 17.55
N ARG A 94 -8.31 -16.90 17.96
CA ARG A 94 -9.72 -17.28 17.71
C ARG A 94 -10.70 -16.37 18.46
N ALA A 95 -10.39 -15.97 19.69
CA ALA A 95 -11.21 -15.03 20.44
C ALA A 95 -11.23 -13.65 19.75
N ALA A 96 -10.07 -13.14 19.33
CA ALA A 96 -9.94 -11.90 18.58
C ALA A 96 -10.72 -11.94 17.26
N ALA A 97 -10.55 -13.00 16.46
CA ALA A 97 -11.27 -13.15 15.19
C ALA A 97 -12.79 -13.12 15.37
N ARG A 98 -13.32 -13.78 16.40
CA ARG A 98 -14.76 -13.75 16.71
C ARG A 98 -15.24 -12.37 17.13
N PHE A 99 -14.49 -11.69 17.97
CA PHE A 99 -14.81 -10.33 18.39
C PHE A 99 -14.82 -9.37 17.20
N LEU A 100 -13.78 -9.39 16.35
CA LEU A 100 -13.70 -8.54 15.17
C LEU A 100 -14.79 -8.87 14.14
N ALA A 101 -15.14 -10.14 13.96
CA ALA A 101 -16.29 -10.52 13.12
C ALA A 101 -17.62 -9.97 13.68
N SER A 102 -17.78 -9.91 15.02
CA SER A 102 -18.96 -9.29 15.63
C SER A 102 -19.00 -7.77 15.39
N ARG A 103 -17.85 -7.10 15.47
CA ARG A 103 -17.68 -5.67 15.15
C ARG A 103 -18.01 -5.38 13.70
N GLN A 104 -17.51 -6.21 12.79
CA GLN A 104 -17.79 -6.10 11.37
C GLN A 104 -19.30 -6.12 11.10
N LYS A 105 -20.04 -7.07 11.70
CA LYS A 105 -21.50 -7.20 11.50
C LYS A 105 -22.28 -5.96 11.94
N VAL A 106 -21.86 -5.30 13.02
CA VAL A 106 -22.53 -4.11 13.57
C VAL A 106 -21.98 -2.80 13.04
N SER A 107 -20.95 -2.84 12.18
CA SER A 107 -20.40 -1.64 11.55
C SER A 107 -21.48 -0.89 10.78
N GLY A 108 -21.54 0.44 10.90
CA GLY A 108 -22.49 1.27 10.16
C GLY A 108 -22.28 1.23 8.64
N SER A 109 -21.05 0.97 8.19
CA SER A 109 -20.69 0.96 6.77
C SER A 109 -21.05 -0.37 6.08
N ALA A 110 -21.92 -0.30 5.06
CA ALA A 110 -22.26 -1.45 4.24
C ALA A 110 -21.06 -2.02 3.48
N ALA A 111 -20.07 -1.18 3.14
CA ALA A 111 -18.84 -1.63 2.49
C ALA A 111 -18.00 -2.49 3.44
N VAL A 112 -17.83 -2.05 4.71
CA VAL A 112 -17.08 -2.80 5.73
C VAL A 112 -17.73 -4.14 6.03
N ARG A 113 -19.07 -4.21 6.10
CA ARG A 113 -19.83 -5.46 6.30
C ARG A 113 -19.60 -6.51 5.21
N ARG A 114 -19.14 -6.10 4.02
CA ARG A 114 -18.92 -6.99 2.87
C ARG A 114 -17.47 -7.42 2.68
N LEU A 115 -16.53 -6.80 3.41
CA LEU A 115 -15.12 -7.19 3.34
C LEU A 115 -14.93 -8.63 3.84
N PRO A 116 -13.89 -9.34 3.37
CA PRO A 116 -13.39 -10.51 4.09
C PRO A 116 -13.13 -10.16 5.57
N ALA A 117 -13.37 -11.09 6.49
CA ALA A 117 -13.24 -10.82 7.92
C ALA A 117 -11.79 -10.43 8.30
N GLU A 118 -10.82 -10.96 7.55
CA GLU A 118 -9.39 -10.68 7.69
C GLU A 118 -8.99 -9.27 7.23
N GLU A 119 -9.84 -8.62 6.43
CA GLU A 119 -9.65 -7.27 5.90
C GLU A 119 -10.45 -6.21 6.69
N PHE A 120 -11.08 -6.60 7.79
CA PHE A 120 -11.78 -5.65 8.66
C PHE A 120 -10.81 -4.53 9.12
N PRO A 121 -11.17 -3.24 8.96
CA PRO A 121 -10.27 -2.12 9.28
C PRO A 121 -10.21 -1.89 10.79
N VAL A 122 -9.49 -2.77 11.49
CA VAL A 122 -9.37 -2.80 12.95
C VAL A 122 -8.86 -1.45 13.49
N PHE A 123 -7.88 -0.83 12.83
CA PHE A 123 -7.29 0.42 13.31
C PHE A 123 -8.31 1.56 13.26
N VAL A 124 -9.06 1.66 12.16
CA VAL A 124 -10.08 2.70 11.99
C VAL A 124 -11.23 2.48 12.98
N ASP A 125 -11.74 1.26 13.11
CA ASP A 125 -12.85 0.98 14.06
C ASP A 125 -12.42 1.22 15.52
N LEU A 126 -11.18 0.89 15.90
CA LEU A 126 -10.61 1.24 17.21
C LEU A 126 -10.63 2.76 17.45
N TYR A 127 -10.21 3.54 16.46
CA TYR A 127 -10.12 4.99 16.56
C TYR A 127 -11.50 5.65 16.67
N GLU A 128 -12.46 5.19 15.87
CA GLU A 128 -13.84 5.68 15.89
C GLU A 128 -14.55 5.39 17.22
N ASN A 129 -14.22 4.27 17.86
CA ASN A 129 -14.88 3.81 19.08
C ASN A 129 -14.08 4.12 20.36
N VAL A 130 -13.01 4.92 20.30
CA VAL A 130 -12.18 5.27 21.48
C VAL A 130 -12.97 5.91 22.62
N ARG A 131 -14.04 6.65 22.29
CA ARG A 131 -14.91 7.33 23.25
C ARG A 131 -15.95 6.41 23.91
N SER A 132 -15.99 5.13 23.49
CA SER A 132 -16.94 4.12 23.97
C SER A 132 -16.13 2.93 24.54
N PRO A 133 -15.58 3.05 25.77
CA PRO A 133 -14.65 2.06 26.32
C PRO A 133 -15.20 0.63 26.33
N GLU A 134 -16.50 0.48 26.55
CA GLU A 134 -17.22 -0.80 26.55
C GLU A 134 -17.08 -1.59 25.24
N VAL A 135 -16.76 -0.92 24.13
CA VAL A 135 -16.60 -1.54 22.82
C VAL A 135 -15.31 -2.33 22.72
N TYR A 136 -14.18 -1.73 23.14
CA TYR A 136 -12.84 -2.28 22.87
C TYR A 136 -11.97 -2.52 24.10
N LEU A 137 -12.22 -1.85 25.23
CA LEU A 137 -11.39 -1.98 26.43
C LEU A 137 -11.34 -3.44 26.89
N GLY A 138 -10.14 -3.99 26.97
CA GLY A 138 -9.92 -5.39 27.35
C GLY A 138 -10.43 -6.42 26.35
N LYS A 139 -10.85 -6.02 25.14
CA LYS A 139 -11.25 -6.96 24.09
C LYS A 139 -10.02 -7.48 23.33
N PRO A 140 -10.01 -8.77 22.98
CA PRO A 140 -8.92 -9.34 22.20
C PRO A 140 -8.99 -8.84 20.75
N VAL A 141 -7.86 -8.41 20.21
CA VAL A 141 -7.70 -7.98 18.81
C VAL A 141 -6.48 -8.63 18.20
N THR A 142 -6.52 -8.88 16.91
CA THR A 142 -5.37 -9.34 16.11
C THR A 142 -5.10 -8.30 15.05
N LEU A 143 -3.85 -7.87 14.94
CA LEU A 143 -3.40 -6.90 13.94
C LEU A 143 -2.29 -7.54 13.10
N ARG A 144 -2.28 -7.24 11.81
CA ARG A 144 -1.26 -7.68 10.86
C ARG A 144 -0.81 -6.52 10.00
N GLY A 145 0.48 -6.42 9.77
CA GLY A 145 1.03 -5.32 8.99
C GLY A 145 2.54 -5.41 8.81
N HIS A 146 3.15 -4.24 8.72
CA HIS A 146 4.61 -4.11 8.64
C HIS A 146 5.16 -3.41 9.88
N LEU A 147 6.26 -3.94 10.38
CA LEU A 147 6.95 -3.47 11.57
C LEU A 147 7.96 -2.39 11.18
N ARG A 148 7.87 -1.21 11.81
CA ARG A 148 8.80 -0.09 11.57
C ARG A 148 9.73 0.23 12.73
N LYS A 149 9.42 -0.26 13.92
CA LYS A 149 10.24 -0.10 15.11
C LYS A 149 10.02 -1.30 16.03
N LEU A 150 11.11 -1.83 16.56
CA LEU A 150 11.10 -2.84 17.63
C LEU A 150 12.15 -2.44 18.66
N VAL A 151 11.70 -2.28 19.90
CA VAL A 151 12.51 -1.94 21.06
C VAL A 151 12.38 -3.05 22.08
N GLU A 152 13.52 -3.58 22.50
CA GLU A 152 13.65 -4.48 23.64
C GLU A 152 13.92 -3.62 24.88
N MET A 153 13.13 -3.79 25.93
CA MET A 153 13.18 -2.96 27.13
C MET A 153 13.09 -3.84 28.37
N PRO A 154 13.82 -3.51 29.45
CA PRO A 154 13.59 -4.16 30.73
C PRO A 154 12.18 -3.80 31.22
N ALA A 155 11.49 -4.79 31.78
CA ALA A 155 10.28 -4.51 32.55
C ALA A 155 10.65 -3.83 33.87
N GLY A 156 9.80 -2.93 34.34
CA GLY A 156 9.89 -2.42 35.71
C GLY A 156 9.47 -3.49 36.72
N GLU A 157 9.60 -3.17 38.01
CA GLU A 157 9.15 -4.05 39.09
C GLU A 157 7.67 -4.43 38.91
N ASN A 158 7.39 -5.73 38.97
CA ASN A 158 6.04 -6.27 38.81
C ASN A 158 5.91 -7.62 39.54
N PRO A 159 4.70 -8.00 39.97
CA PRO A 159 4.47 -9.24 40.74
C PRO A 159 4.37 -10.49 39.85
N HIS A 160 4.69 -10.39 38.56
CA HIS A 160 4.47 -11.45 37.57
C HIS A 160 5.77 -11.95 36.94
N ASP A 161 6.95 -11.62 37.48
CA ASP A 161 8.25 -12.08 36.96
C ASP A 161 8.45 -11.77 35.47
N ILE A 162 7.81 -10.73 34.94
CA ILE A 162 8.07 -10.26 33.58
C ILE A 162 9.35 -9.44 33.67
N GLN A 163 10.41 -9.85 32.96
CA GLN A 163 11.72 -9.19 33.00
C GLN A 163 11.99 -8.34 31.76
N THR A 164 11.40 -8.71 30.63
CA THR A 164 11.66 -8.07 29.34
C THR A 164 10.36 -7.87 28.59
N LEU A 165 10.23 -6.71 27.97
CA LEU A 165 9.13 -6.33 27.11
C LEU A 165 9.64 -5.90 25.75
N TYR A 166 8.80 -6.11 24.75
CA TYR A 166 9.08 -5.74 23.37
C TYR A 166 8.01 -4.77 22.89
N GLU A 167 8.40 -3.54 22.62
CA GLU A 167 7.53 -2.52 22.03
C GLU A 167 7.72 -2.53 20.51
N ALA A 168 6.67 -2.94 19.81
CA ALA A 168 6.61 -3.04 18.36
C ALA A 168 5.64 -2.00 17.79
N TRP A 169 6.12 -1.21 16.83
CA TRP A 169 5.29 -0.24 16.12
C TRP A 169 4.87 -0.86 14.79
N LEU A 170 3.63 -1.34 14.78
CA LEU A 170 3.03 -2.04 13.65
C LEU A 170 2.17 -1.07 12.84
N PHE A 171 2.33 -1.08 11.52
CA PHE A 171 1.55 -0.27 10.60
C PHE A 171 0.69 -1.20 9.77
N THR A 172 -0.63 -1.07 9.92
CA THR A 172 -1.62 -1.87 9.22
C THR A 172 -1.99 -1.18 7.89
N SER A 173 -2.65 -1.91 6.99
CA SER A 173 -3.05 -1.36 5.68
C SER A 173 -4.01 -0.17 5.81
N ASP A 174 -4.77 -0.12 6.90
CA ASP A 174 -5.77 0.92 7.21
C ASP A 174 -5.24 2.05 8.10
N SER A 175 -4.02 1.96 8.63
CA SER A 175 -3.48 2.96 9.58
C SER A 175 -2.68 4.10 8.95
N GLN A 176 -2.47 4.08 7.62
CA GLN A 176 -1.66 5.06 6.89
C GLN A 176 -0.26 5.26 7.53
N GLN A 177 0.00 6.44 8.10
CA GLN A 177 1.26 6.78 8.78
C GLN A 177 1.16 6.69 10.32
N HIS A 178 0.08 6.14 10.85
CA HIS A 178 -0.11 5.97 12.29
C HIS A 178 0.22 4.52 12.70
N PRO A 179 0.99 4.31 13.77
CA PRO A 179 1.26 2.98 14.27
C PRO A 179 0.10 2.49 15.15
N THR A 180 -0.03 1.18 15.25
CA THR A 180 -0.49 0.52 16.47
C THR A 180 0.73 0.12 17.28
N VAL A 181 0.74 0.46 18.57
CA VAL A 181 1.80 0.05 19.49
C VAL A 181 1.41 -1.28 20.12
N LEU A 182 2.24 -2.28 19.88
CA LEU A 182 2.12 -3.60 20.46
C LEU A 182 3.19 -3.74 21.55
N VAL A 183 2.79 -3.98 22.79
CA VAL A 183 3.73 -4.41 23.83
C VAL A 183 3.55 -5.89 24.11
N MET A 184 4.64 -6.64 23.94
CA MET A 184 4.65 -8.09 23.93
C MET A 184 5.67 -8.62 24.93
N THR A 185 5.35 -9.74 25.59
CA THR A 185 6.30 -10.40 26.51
C THR A 185 7.37 -11.23 25.79
N SER A 186 7.17 -11.53 24.51
CA SER A 186 8.12 -12.29 23.70
C SER A 186 8.01 -11.95 22.21
N VAL A 187 9.11 -12.15 21.48
CA VAL A 187 9.17 -12.03 20.02
C VAL A 187 9.85 -13.27 19.42
N PRO A 188 9.52 -13.67 18.19
CA PRO A 188 10.22 -14.76 17.51
C PRO A 188 11.70 -14.41 17.33
N PRO A 189 12.63 -15.33 17.63
CA PRO A 189 14.07 -15.07 17.48
C PRO A 189 14.45 -14.59 16.08
N GLY A 190 13.90 -15.21 15.03
CA GLY A 190 14.16 -14.79 13.64
C GLY A 190 13.73 -13.37 13.32
N LEU A 191 12.66 -12.85 13.96
CA LEU A 191 12.25 -11.46 13.77
C LEU A 191 13.27 -10.51 14.42
N LEU A 192 13.76 -10.88 15.61
CA LEU A 192 14.75 -10.09 16.33
C LEU A 192 16.09 -10.05 15.59
N GLU A 193 16.52 -11.19 15.02
CA GLU A 193 17.69 -11.29 14.15
C GLU A 193 17.54 -10.43 12.90
N GLU A 194 16.39 -10.47 12.22
CA GLU A 194 16.15 -9.65 11.03
C GLU A 194 16.20 -8.15 11.36
N VAL A 195 15.58 -7.72 12.47
CA VAL A 195 15.67 -6.33 12.94
C VAL A 195 17.11 -5.94 13.25
N ARG A 196 17.88 -6.79 13.93
CA ARG A 196 19.30 -6.55 14.24
C ARG A 196 20.13 -6.45 12.97
N ARG A 197 19.90 -7.32 11.98
CA ARG A 197 20.55 -7.29 10.66
C ARG A 197 20.27 -6.00 9.92
N LEU A 198 19.01 -5.54 9.88
CA LEU A 198 18.65 -4.26 9.25
C LEU A 198 19.34 -3.07 9.94
N LYS A 199 19.34 -3.04 11.28
CA LYS A 199 20.04 -1.99 12.04
C LYS A 199 21.54 -1.99 11.79
N ALA A 200 22.18 -3.17 11.80
CA ALA A 200 23.62 -3.31 11.54
C ALA A 200 24.00 -2.86 10.12
N ALA A 201 23.11 -3.05 9.14
CA ALA A 201 23.26 -2.55 7.78
C ALA A 201 22.86 -1.07 7.60
N ASN A 202 22.60 -0.33 8.70
CA ASN A 202 22.08 1.04 8.69
C ASN A 202 20.83 1.23 7.81
N ARG A 203 19.97 0.21 7.75
CA ARG A 203 18.71 0.23 7.00
C ARG A 203 17.54 0.56 7.92
N PRO A 204 16.50 1.25 7.42
CA PRO A 204 15.27 1.40 8.17
C PRO A 204 14.68 0.02 8.47
N VAL A 205 14.20 -0.15 9.71
CA VAL A 205 13.43 -1.34 10.09
C VAL A 205 12.12 -1.31 9.30
N LEU A 206 11.95 -2.26 8.39
CA LEU A 206 10.73 -2.47 7.62
C LEU A 206 10.58 -3.97 7.38
N VAL A 207 9.81 -4.64 8.25
CA VAL A 207 9.59 -6.09 8.17
C VAL A 207 8.11 -6.35 7.92
N ASN A 208 7.80 -6.95 6.78
CA ASN A 208 6.43 -7.26 6.38
C ASN A 208 5.91 -8.55 7.03
N GLY A 209 4.58 -8.68 7.09
CA GLY A 209 3.92 -9.92 7.53
C GLY A 209 4.04 -10.18 9.03
N VAL A 210 4.31 -9.14 9.82
CA VAL A 210 4.31 -9.24 11.28
C VAL A 210 2.86 -9.14 11.75
N SER A 211 2.49 -10.00 12.70
CA SER A 211 1.18 -9.96 13.35
C SER A 211 1.31 -10.13 14.85
N GLY A 212 0.31 -9.66 15.58
CA GLY A 212 0.24 -9.81 17.02
C GLY A 212 -1.20 -9.84 17.49
N SER A 213 -1.47 -10.71 18.47
CA SER A 213 -2.77 -10.77 19.15
C SER A 213 -2.59 -10.36 20.60
N GLY A 214 -3.55 -9.60 21.11
CA GLY A 214 -3.52 -9.08 22.48
C GLY A 214 -4.81 -8.38 22.84
N TYR A 215 -4.83 -7.71 23.99
CA TYR A 215 -5.99 -6.97 24.47
C TYR A 215 -5.78 -5.49 24.23
N PHE A 216 -6.78 -4.81 23.67
CA PHE A 216 -6.73 -3.35 23.58
C PHE A 216 -6.76 -2.75 24.98
N PHE A 217 -5.76 -1.92 25.26
CA PHE A 217 -5.58 -1.30 26.57
C PHE A 217 -6.10 0.12 26.56
N LYS A 218 -5.61 0.97 25.65
CA LYS A 218 -5.99 2.39 25.55
C LYS A 218 -5.38 3.06 24.32
N MET A 219 -5.64 4.35 24.14
CA MET A 219 -4.87 5.20 23.23
C MET A 219 -3.66 5.81 23.93
N TYR A 220 -2.49 5.35 23.53
CA TYR A 220 -1.20 5.75 24.07
C TYR A 220 -0.65 6.97 23.34
N GLY A 221 -0.44 8.05 24.11
CA GLY A 221 0.24 9.25 23.63
C GLY A 221 1.74 9.05 23.46
N TYR A 222 2.29 9.48 22.32
CA TYR A 222 3.73 9.43 22.03
C TYR A 222 4.20 10.71 21.33
N PRO A 223 5.46 11.13 21.56
CA PRO A 223 6.07 12.21 20.80
C PRO A 223 6.44 11.72 19.39
N ALA A 224 5.83 12.26 18.36
CA ALA A 224 6.33 12.16 16.99
C ALA A 224 7.30 13.33 16.70
N ALA A 225 7.95 13.30 15.52
CA ALA A 225 8.93 14.33 15.16
C ALA A 225 8.30 15.73 15.00
N ASP A 226 7.03 15.79 14.60
CA ASP A 226 6.29 17.02 14.32
C ASP A 226 5.37 17.43 15.47
N ALA A 227 4.65 16.46 16.04
CA ALA A 227 3.62 16.71 17.04
C ALA A 227 3.45 15.52 17.98
N TYR A 228 2.75 15.77 19.08
CA TYR A 228 2.28 14.69 19.95
C TYR A 228 1.11 13.96 19.28
N ARG A 229 1.17 12.64 19.21
CA ARG A 229 0.14 11.80 18.55
C ARG A 229 -0.33 10.70 19.49
N PHE A 230 -1.46 10.09 19.15
CA PHE A 230 -2.02 8.95 19.87
C PHE A 230 -2.06 7.73 18.96
N ALA A 231 -1.73 6.57 19.52
CA ALA A 231 -1.79 5.28 18.85
C ALA A 231 -2.57 4.29 19.73
N PRO A 232 -3.31 3.34 19.12
CA PRO A 232 -3.83 2.21 19.87
C PRO A 232 -2.68 1.45 20.54
N LEU A 233 -2.86 1.12 21.82
CA LEU A 233 -1.95 0.27 22.58
C LEU A 233 -2.61 -1.08 22.84
N VAL A 234 -1.96 -2.13 22.37
CA VAL A 234 -2.40 -3.51 22.57
C VAL A 234 -1.31 -4.27 23.34
N LEU A 235 -1.73 -4.96 24.39
CA LEU A 235 -0.85 -5.74 25.26
C LEU A 235 -1.04 -7.23 24.96
N GLY A 236 0.04 -7.95 24.66
CA GLY A 236 -0.02 -9.33 24.22
C GLY A 236 1.12 -10.21 24.70
N GLY A 237 1.01 -11.51 24.45
CA GLY A 237 2.01 -12.50 24.84
C GLY A 237 3.20 -12.56 23.87
N ARG A 238 2.91 -12.73 22.58
CA ARG A 238 3.91 -13.06 21.56
C ARG A 238 3.60 -12.43 20.21
N LEU A 239 4.61 -11.88 19.54
CA LEU A 239 4.53 -11.55 18.11
C LEU A 239 4.61 -12.81 17.23
N GLU A 240 3.93 -12.78 16.09
CA GLU A 240 3.98 -13.80 15.06
C GLU A 240 4.66 -13.23 13.81
N TRP A 241 5.68 -13.93 13.34
CA TRP A 241 6.37 -13.62 12.08
C TRP A 241 7.00 -14.89 11.52
N ALA A 242 6.90 -15.07 10.22
CA ALA A 242 7.61 -16.10 9.48
C ALA A 242 8.47 -15.40 8.42
N ALA A 243 9.74 -15.81 8.34
CA ALA A 243 10.64 -15.30 7.32
C ALA A 243 10.04 -15.58 5.93
N PRO A 244 10.05 -14.58 5.02
CA PRO A 244 9.73 -14.83 3.62
C PRO A 244 10.63 -15.95 3.10
N ARG A 245 10.05 -16.97 2.48
CA ARG A 245 10.85 -18.06 1.89
C ARG A 245 11.71 -17.46 0.76
N PRO A 246 13.04 -17.58 0.81
CA PRO A 246 13.87 -17.15 -0.31
C PRO A 246 13.53 -18.02 -1.52
N GLY A 247 12.94 -17.41 -2.56
CA GLY A 247 12.58 -18.12 -3.79
C GLY A 247 11.16 -17.87 -4.32
N ASP A 248 10.32 -17.12 -3.60
CA ASP A 248 9.01 -16.69 -4.14
C ASP A 248 9.19 -15.44 -5.04
N LEU A 249 10.11 -15.54 -6.00
CA LEU A 249 9.99 -14.75 -7.21
C LEU A 249 8.76 -15.33 -7.90
N ASP A 250 7.64 -14.60 -7.89
CA ASP A 250 6.40 -15.04 -8.51
C ASP A 250 6.77 -15.65 -9.87
N ARG A 251 6.54 -16.95 -10.05
CA ARG A 251 6.93 -17.68 -11.27
C ARG A 251 6.31 -17.03 -12.52
N SER A 252 5.29 -16.20 -12.33
CA SER A 252 4.69 -15.36 -13.35
C SER A 252 5.61 -14.20 -13.82
N LEU A 253 6.50 -13.65 -12.99
CA LEU A 253 7.28 -12.46 -13.33
C LEU A 253 8.22 -12.66 -14.55
N PRO A 254 9.01 -13.75 -14.65
CA PRO A 254 9.77 -14.02 -15.86
C PRO A 254 8.87 -14.24 -17.08
N VAL A 255 7.69 -14.85 -16.88
CA VAL A 255 6.71 -15.11 -17.95
C VAL A 255 6.05 -13.80 -18.43
N VAL A 256 5.71 -12.88 -17.53
CA VAL A 256 5.14 -11.56 -17.84
C VAL A 256 6.18 -10.68 -18.53
N LEU A 257 7.44 -10.71 -18.07
CA LEU A 257 8.53 -10.01 -18.75
C LEU A 257 8.78 -10.59 -20.15
N ALA A 258 8.81 -11.91 -20.29
CA ALA A 258 8.95 -12.57 -21.59
C ALA A 258 7.76 -12.25 -22.52
N ALA A 259 6.53 -12.30 -22.02
CA ALA A 259 5.34 -11.92 -22.76
C ALA A 259 5.37 -10.44 -23.17
N GLY A 260 5.82 -9.55 -22.29
CA GLY A 260 6.02 -8.14 -22.60
C GLY A 260 7.04 -7.92 -23.72
N VAL A 261 8.17 -8.64 -23.69
CA VAL A 261 9.17 -8.59 -24.77
C VAL A 261 8.61 -9.12 -26.10
N VAL A 262 7.76 -10.14 -26.08
CA VAL A 262 7.11 -10.65 -27.30
C VAL A 262 6.09 -9.65 -27.84
N VAL A 263 5.21 -9.13 -26.97
CA VAL A 263 4.12 -8.22 -27.34
C VAL A 263 4.63 -6.87 -27.81
N PHE A 264 5.65 -6.31 -27.16
CA PHE A 264 6.18 -4.98 -27.52
C PHE A 264 7.44 -5.06 -28.38
N GLY A 265 8.33 -6.02 -28.12
CA GLY A 265 9.61 -6.13 -28.82
C GLY A 265 9.48 -6.60 -30.27
N LEU A 266 8.61 -7.57 -30.56
CA LEU A 266 8.45 -8.06 -31.94
C LEU A 266 7.86 -7.01 -32.89
N PRO A 267 6.79 -6.26 -32.53
CA PRO A 267 6.26 -5.21 -33.40
C PRO A 267 7.25 -4.06 -33.61
N ILE A 268 7.95 -3.64 -32.54
CA ILE A 268 8.97 -2.59 -32.64
C ILE A 268 10.13 -3.06 -33.53
N GLY A 269 10.64 -4.27 -33.30
CA GLY A 269 11.70 -4.86 -34.12
C GLY A 269 11.30 -5.00 -35.59
N TRP A 270 10.09 -5.48 -35.86
CA TRP A 270 9.54 -5.59 -37.21
C TRP A 270 9.37 -4.22 -37.88
N PHE A 271 8.85 -3.22 -37.16
CA PHE A 271 8.68 -1.86 -37.66
C PHE A 271 10.01 -1.21 -38.03
N VAL A 272 11.02 -1.32 -37.16
CA VAL A 272 12.37 -0.80 -37.42
C VAL A 272 13.02 -1.52 -38.60
N TRP A 273 12.90 -2.85 -38.68
CA TRP A 273 13.43 -3.63 -39.80
C TRP A 273 12.77 -3.24 -41.12
N ARG A 274 11.44 -3.12 -41.14
CA ARG A 274 10.66 -2.71 -42.31
C ARG A 274 11.09 -1.33 -42.78
N ASN A 275 11.16 -0.35 -41.88
CA ASN A 275 11.54 1.02 -42.23
C ASN A 275 12.98 1.11 -42.77
N ARG A 276 13.93 0.37 -42.17
CA ARG A 276 15.31 0.30 -42.70
C ARG A 276 15.39 -0.42 -44.05
N SER A 277 14.55 -1.41 -44.31
CA SER A 277 14.52 -2.13 -45.58
C SER A 277 14.06 -1.24 -46.74
N GLU A 278 13.08 -0.36 -46.48
CA GLU A 278 12.61 0.62 -47.45
C GLU A 278 13.66 1.69 -47.74
N ASP A 279 14.38 2.15 -46.71
CA ASP A 279 15.46 3.12 -46.88
C ASP A 279 16.62 2.55 -47.72
N ARG A 280 16.99 1.27 -47.51
CA ARG A 280 17.98 0.58 -48.36
C ARG A 280 17.52 0.48 -49.82
N ARG A 281 16.23 0.25 -50.07
CA ARG A 281 15.67 0.20 -51.43
C ARG A 281 15.68 1.58 -52.10
N ARG A 282 15.35 2.64 -51.35
CA ARG A 282 15.39 4.03 -51.83
C ARG A 282 16.82 4.47 -52.19
N ARG A 283 17.82 4.10 -51.38
CA ARG A 283 19.24 4.35 -51.69
C ARG A 283 19.69 3.66 -52.98
N LYS A 284 19.32 2.39 -53.17
CA LYS A 284 19.62 1.68 -54.42
C LYS A 284 18.94 2.31 -55.64
N ARG A 285 17.70 2.82 -55.50
CA ARG A 285 17.01 3.54 -56.59
C ARG A 285 17.65 4.89 -56.90
N ARG A 286 18.12 5.63 -55.90
CA ARG A 286 18.87 6.88 -56.13
C ARG A 286 20.24 6.65 -56.76
N ALA A 287 20.93 5.58 -56.39
CA ALA A 287 22.20 5.20 -57.00
C ALA A 287 22.06 4.68 -58.44
N ALA A 288 20.87 4.21 -58.83
CA ALA A 288 20.57 3.73 -60.19
C ALA A 288 19.89 4.78 -61.08
N GLY A 289 19.49 5.93 -60.52
CA GLY A 289 18.99 7.06 -61.30
C GLY A 289 20.17 7.80 -61.92
N VAL A 290 20.14 7.98 -63.25
CA VAL A 290 21.08 8.86 -63.95
C VAL A 290 20.92 10.26 -63.37
N PRO A 291 21.99 10.93 -62.91
CA PRO A 291 21.88 12.29 -62.40
C PRO A 291 21.29 13.18 -63.49
N GLU A 292 20.19 13.89 -63.18
CA GLU A 292 19.69 14.95 -64.03
C GLU A 292 20.83 15.95 -64.26
N SER A 293 21.17 16.17 -65.52
CA SER A 293 22.15 17.19 -65.90
C SER A 293 21.64 18.53 -65.39
N PHE A 294 22.32 19.07 -64.38
CA PHE A 294 22.10 20.41 -63.89
C PHE A 294 22.52 21.38 -65.00
N ALA A 295 21.55 21.84 -65.79
CA ALA A 295 21.78 22.92 -66.75
C ALA A 295 21.87 24.21 -65.94
N TRP A 296 23.06 24.81 -65.89
CA TRP A 296 23.20 26.18 -65.44
C TRP A 296 22.49 27.05 -66.49
N GLU A 297 21.42 27.71 -66.10
CA GLU A 297 20.85 28.79 -66.90
C GLU A 297 21.65 30.04 -66.50
N SER A 298 22.51 30.55 -67.39
CA SER A 298 23.19 31.81 -67.11
C SER A 298 22.18 32.95 -67.11
N ASP A 299 22.10 33.62 -65.98
CA ASP A 299 21.49 34.94 -65.86
C ASP A 299 22.26 35.94 -66.74
N ALA A 300 21.79 36.14 -67.97
CA ALA A 300 22.30 37.15 -68.90
C ALA A 300 21.59 38.51 -68.76
N GLU A 301 20.81 38.74 -67.68
CA GLU A 301 20.05 39.99 -67.50
C GLU A 301 20.70 41.04 -66.59
N GLU A 302 21.82 40.75 -65.93
CA GLU A 302 22.41 41.72 -64.98
C GLU A 302 23.33 42.78 -65.63
N THR A 303 23.61 42.70 -66.95
CA THR A 303 24.54 43.64 -67.62
C THR A 303 23.88 44.87 -68.24
N ARG A 304 22.54 44.95 -68.33
CA ARG A 304 21.83 46.13 -68.91
C ARG A 304 21.41 47.20 -67.90
N ALA A 305 21.44 46.89 -66.60
CA ALA A 305 21.02 47.84 -65.56
C ALA A 305 22.15 48.77 -65.07
N VAL A 306 23.42 48.49 -65.41
CA VAL A 306 24.57 49.28 -64.96
C VAL A 306 24.90 50.43 -65.93
N GLU A 307 24.61 50.31 -67.22
CA GLU A 307 24.97 51.33 -68.23
C GLU A 307 24.03 52.57 -68.24
N VAL A 308 22.80 52.46 -67.71
CA VAL A 308 21.84 53.59 -67.67
C VAL A 308 22.03 54.48 -66.44
N ARG A 309 22.75 54.01 -65.41
CA ARG A 309 22.93 54.76 -64.15
C ARG A 309 24.12 55.72 -64.17
N GLU A 310 25.05 55.56 -65.11
CA GLU A 310 26.21 56.44 -65.28
C GLU A 310 25.90 57.70 -66.11
N SER A 311 24.71 57.79 -66.73
CA SER A 311 24.31 58.94 -67.57
C SER A 311 23.47 60.01 -66.83
N VAL A 312 23.18 59.85 -65.54
CA VAL A 312 22.29 60.76 -64.79
C VAL A 312 23.05 61.64 -63.77
N GLU A 313 24.34 61.41 -63.54
CA GLU A 313 25.15 62.15 -62.55
C GLU A 313 25.97 63.31 -63.16
N VAL A 314 25.62 63.77 -64.38
CA VAL A 314 26.28 64.90 -65.07
C VAL A 314 25.25 65.99 -65.44
N VAL A 315 24.35 66.36 -64.53
CA VAL A 315 23.55 67.60 -64.63
C VAL A 315 23.21 68.13 -63.23
N GLU A 316 24.22 68.49 -62.43
CA GLU A 316 24.01 69.35 -61.25
C GLU A 316 25.32 70.05 -60.85
N GLU A 317 25.78 70.97 -61.71
CA GLU A 317 26.78 71.97 -61.32
C GLU A 317 26.54 73.27 -62.12
N THR A 318 25.79 74.20 -61.54
CA THR A 318 25.80 75.66 -61.82
C THR A 318 25.24 76.40 -60.61
#